data_AF-A0A0R2PN66-F1
#
_entry.id   AF-A0A0R2PN66-F1
#
_cell.length_a   1.000
_cell.length_b   1.000
_cell.length_c   1.000
_cell.angle_alpha   90.00
_cell.angle_beta   90.00
_cell.angle_gamma   90.00
#
_symmetry.space_group_name_H-M   'P 1'
#
loop_
_entity.id
_entity.type
_entity.pdbx_description
1 polymer ?
#
loop_
_entity_poly.entity_id
_entity_poly.type
_entity_poly.pdbx_seq_one_letter_code
_entity_poly.pdbx_strand_id
1 'polypeptide(L)'
;MVAAWLLGAVILEKHFTHDTSLPGNDHYHAMTVDDVRSFRKEIARISPLMGERAKQPIPSEEIARHNARRSIVVARDLPAGHHISESDITYKRPGTGISPLSWDDVIGMVTNRALAADDVLQWADLTNA
;
A
#
# COMPACT_ATOMS: atom_id res chain seq x y z
N MET A 1 -4.51 6.21 -27.38
CA MET A 1 -5.72 5.39 -27.13
C MET A 1 -5.62 4.58 -25.84
N VAL A 2 -4.59 3.76 -25.62
CA VAL A 2 -4.45 2.95 -24.37
C VAL A 2 -4.52 3.81 -23.10
N ALA A 3 -3.78 4.93 -23.05
CA ALA A 3 -3.83 5.84 -21.90
C ALA A 3 -5.25 6.40 -21.64
N ALA A 4 -5.97 6.79 -22.70
CA ALA A 4 -7.34 7.30 -22.57
C ALA A 4 -8.29 6.21 -22.01
N TRP A 5 -8.17 4.97 -22.51
CA TRP A 5 -8.91 3.82 -21.96
C TRP A 5 -8.59 3.57 -20.48
N LEU A 6 -7.30 3.57 -20.12
CA LEU A 6 -6.85 3.39 -18.73
C LEU A 6 -7.40 4.46 -17.79
N LEU A 7 -7.53 5.69 -18.28
CA LEU A 7 -8.11 6.81 -17.54
C LEU A 7 -9.65 6.78 -17.51
N GLY A 8 -10.29 5.77 -18.11
CA GLY A 8 -11.72 5.53 -18.02
C GLY A 8 -12.54 5.98 -19.23
N ALA A 9 -11.91 6.31 -20.36
CA ALA A 9 -12.64 6.59 -21.59
C ALA A 9 -13.42 5.34 -22.05
N VAL A 10 -14.74 5.49 -22.16
CA VAL A 10 -15.67 4.43 -22.59
C VAL A 10 -15.87 4.41 -24.11
N ILE A 11 -15.57 5.51 -24.79
CA ILE A 11 -15.62 5.65 -26.25
C ILE A 11 -14.24 6.12 -26.72
N LEU A 12 -13.72 5.47 -27.77
CA LEU A 12 -12.49 5.83 -28.43
C LEU A 12 -12.74 5.89 -29.93
N GLU A 13 -12.39 7.02 -30.55
CA GLU A 13 -12.52 7.23 -31.98
C GLU A 13 -11.14 7.46 -32.60
N LYS A 14 -10.90 6.85 -33.76
CA LYS A 14 -9.66 6.98 -34.52
C LYS A 14 -9.93 6.67 -35.98
N HIS A 15 -9.30 7.44 -36.87
CA HIS A 15 -9.28 7.17 -38.31
C HIS A 15 -8.82 5.74 -38.58
N PHE A 16 -9.46 5.09 -39.56
CA PHE A 16 -9.16 3.71 -39.96
C PHE A 16 -8.94 3.64 -41.47
N THR A 17 -7.96 2.85 -41.90
CA THR A 17 -7.66 2.60 -43.31
C THR A 17 -7.26 1.14 -43.50
N HIS A 18 -7.44 0.61 -44.71
CA HIS A 18 -6.87 -0.70 -45.06
C HIS A 18 -5.39 -0.60 -45.48
N ASP A 19 -4.95 0.59 -45.91
CA ASP A 19 -3.59 0.89 -46.35
C ASP A 19 -3.24 2.35 -46.00
N THR A 20 -2.14 2.57 -45.29
CA THR A 20 -1.66 3.89 -44.85
C THR A 20 -0.84 4.61 -45.92
N SER A 21 -0.46 3.91 -47.00
CA SER A 21 0.31 4.46 -48.12
C SER A 21 -0.56 5.14 -49.19
N LEU A 22 -1.89 5.00 -49.09
CA LEU A 22 -2.84 5.64 -50.02
C LEU A 22 -2.72 7.17 -49.98
N PRO A 23 -2.93 7.86 -51.12
CA PRO A 23 -2.93 9.31 -51.17
C PRO A 23 -4.14 9.86 -50.41
N GLY A 24 -3.93 10.94 -49.66
CA GLY A 24 -4.98 11.60 -48.89
C GLY A 24 -4.55 11.80 -47.44
N ASN A 25 -4.99 12.91 -46.84
CA ASN A 25 -4.54 13.34 -45.52
C ASN A 25 -4.84 12.30 -44.43
N ASP A 26 -5.97 11.60 -44.53
CA ASP A 26 -6.46 10.78 -43.42
C ASP A 26 -5.87 9.35 -43.40
N HIS A 27 -5.12 8.95 -44.43
CA HIS A 27 -4.57 7.60 -44.53
C HIS A 27 -3.28 7.40 -43.72
N TYR A 28 -2.33 8.33 -43.78
CA TYR A 28 -1.00 8.14 -43.16
C TYR A 28 -1.03 8.09 -41.63
N HIS A 29 -2.08 8.67 -41.01
CA HIS A 29 -2.25 8.71 -39.55
C HIS A 29 -3.46 7.88 -39.04
N ALA A 30 -4.07 7.08 -39.91
CA ALA A 30 -5.11 6.12 -39.57
C ALA A 30 -4.52 4.83 -38.98
N MET A 31 -5.38 4.03 -38.35
CA MET A 31 -5.06 2.67 -37.93
C MET A 31 -5.43 1.67 -39.03
N THR A 32 -4.59 0.65 -39.20
CA THR A 32 -4.91 -0.55 -39.98
C THR A 32 -5.62 -1.60 -39.15
N VAL A 33 -6.08 -2.67 -39.81
CA VAL A 33 -6.62 -3.85 -39.11
C VAL A 33 -5.62 -4.45 -38.11
N ASP A 34 -4.33 -4.43 -38.43
CA ASP A 34 -3.29 -4.99 -37.57
C ASP A 34 -2.97 -4.08 -36.38
N ASP A 35 -3.08 -2.76 -36.55
CA ASP A 35 -3.01 -1.81 -35.44
C ASP A 35 -4.18 -2.00 -34.48
N VAL A 36 -5.40 -2.21 -34.98
CA VAL A 36 -6.57 -2.47 -34.15
C VAL A 36 -6.43 -3.79 -33.40
N ARG A 37 -5.92 -4.85 -34.05
CA ARG A 37 -5.61 -6.13 -33.40
C ARG A 37 -4.56 -5.96 -32.31
N SER A 38 -3.51 -5.19 -32.57
CA SER A 38 -2.46 -4.87 -31.60
C SER A 38 -3.00 -4.10 -30.41
N PHE A 39 -3.84 -3.08 -30.65
CA PHE A 39 -4.53 -2.36 -29.60
C PHE A 39 -5.39 -3.28 -28.73
N ARG A 40 -6.20 -4.16 -29.33
CA ARG A 40 -7.01 -5.14 -28.57
C ARG A 40 -6.14 -6.09 -27.75
N LYS A 41 -5.00 -6.53 -28.28
CA LYS A 41 -4.05 -7.39 -27.57
C LYS A 41 -3.47 -6.68 -26.35
N GLU A 42 -3.08 -5.41 -26.49
CA GLU A 42 -2.58 -4.62 -25.37
C GLU A 42 -3.64 -4.40 -24.29
N ILE A 43 -4.90 -4.11 -24.68
CA ILE A 43 -6.00 -3.99 -23.72
C ILE A 43 -6.21 -5.31 -22.96
N ALA A 44 -6.24 -6.45 -23.66
CA ALA A 44 -6.38 -7.76 -23.02
C ALA A 44 -5.22 -8.07 -22.07
N ARG A 45 -4.00 -7.66 -22.42
CA ARG A 45 -2.80 -7.83 -21.57
C ARG A 45 -2.84 -6.95 -20.32
N ILE A 46 -3.31 -5.71 -20.44
CA ILE A 46 -3.27 -4.71 -19.37
C ILE A 46 -4.47 -4.82 -18.43
N SER A 47 -5.65 -5.19 -18.94
CA SER A 47 -6.88 -5.30 -18.15
C SER A 47 -6.73 -6.09 -16.83
N PRO A 48 -6.08 -7.27 -16.79
CA PRO A 48 -5.88 -7.98 -15.53
C PRO A 48 -4.86 -7.31 -14.59
N LEU A 49 -3.92 -6.51 -15.13
CA LEU A 49 -2.91 -5.80 -14.35
C LEU A 49 -3.48 -4.59 -13.58
N MET A 50 -4.65 -4.09 -13.99
CA MET A 50 -5.29 -2.97 -13.32
C MET A 50 -5.76 -3.33 -11.90
N GLY A 51 -5.96 -4.62 -11.61
CA GLY A 51 -6.29 -5.12 -10.28
C GLY A 51 -7.58 -4.51 -9.71
N GLU A 52 -7.66 -4.51 -8.38
CA GLU A 52 -8.76 -3.90 -7.64
C GLU A 52 -8.49 -2.41 -7.37
N ARG A 53 -9.56 -1.60 -7.35
CA ARG A 53 -9.45 -0.18 -6.99
C ARG A 53 -9.35 0.07 -5.48
N ALA A 54 -9.68 -0.93 -4.67
CA ALA A 54 -9.59 -0.81 -3.22
C ALA A 54 -8.12 -0.83 -2.78
N LYS A 55 -7.67 0.23 -2.10
CA LYS A 55 -6.31 0.29 -1.55
C LYS A 55 -6.25 -0.53 -0.26
N GLN A 56 -5.91 -1.81 -0.42
CA GLN A 56 -5.76 -2.76 0.68
C GLN A 56 -4.57 -3.66 0.44
N PRO A 57 -3.97 -4.22 1.52
CA PRO A 57 -2.90 -5.18 1.34
C PRO A 57 -3.43 -6.47 0.71
N ILE A 58 -2.61 -7.11 -0.12
CA ILE A 58 -2.91 -8.44 -0.67
C ILE A 58 -2.35 -9.54 0.23
N PRO A 59 -2.91 -10.77 0.20
CA PRO A 59 -2.48 -11.84 1.10
C PRO A 59 -0.97 -12.14 1.08
N SER A 60 -0.32 -12.01 -0.07
CA SER A 60 1.13 -12.22 -0.19
C SER A 60 1.96 -11.16 0.54
N GLU A 61 1.39 -10.01 0.87
CA GLU A 61 2.07 -8.96 1.64
C GLU A 61 2.04 -9.21 3.14
N GLU A 62 1.28 -10.20 3.64
CA GLU A 62 1.06 -10.36 5.08
C GLU A 62 2.35 -10.60 5.87
N ILE A 63 3.23 -11.46 5.34
CA ILE A 63 4.55 -11.74 5.95
C ILE A 63 5.40 -10.46 5.97
N ALA A 64 5.38 -9.69 4.88
CA ALA A 64 6.12 -8.44 4.80
C ALA A 64 5.55 -7.41 5.78
N ARG A 65 4.22 -7.33 5.93
CA ARG A 65 3.57 -6.42 6.88
C ARG A 65 3.93 -6.78 8.31
N HIS A 66 3.85 -8.06 8.68
CA HIS A 66 4.18 -8.52 10.03
C HIS A 66 5.62 -8.17 10.42
N ASN A 67 6.57 -8.38 9.50
CA ASN A 67 8.00 -8.17 9.78
C ASN A 67 8.47 -6.71 9.58
N ALA A 68 7.90 -5.97 8.62
CA ALA A 68 8.38 -4.65 8.24
C ALA A 68 7.67 -3.50 8.95
N ARG A 69 6.46 -3.72 9.46
CA ARG A 69 5.80 -2.75 10.35
C ARG A 69 6.54 -2.66 11.68
N ARG A 70 6.29 -1.58 12.38
CA ARG A 70 6.90 -1.30 13.68
C ARG A 70 5.86 -1.46 14.77
N SER A 71 6.34 -1.82 15.95
CA SER A 71 5.60 -1.78 17.20
C SER A 71 6.25 -0.76 18.12
N ILE A 72 5.49 -0.25 19.08
CA ILE A 72 6.04 0.46 20.23
C ILE A 72 6.86 -0.54 21.05
N VAL A 73 8.06 -0.13 21.42
CA VAL A 73 8.99 -0.91 22.25
C VAL A 73 9.50 -0.03 23.38
N VAL A 74 9.90 -0.66 24.47
CA VAL A 74 10.45 0.04 25.62
C VAL A 74 11.88 0.50 25.32
N ALA A 75 12.19 1.77 25.58
CA ALA A 75 13.50 2.36 25.27
C ALA A 75 14.55 2.13 26.38
N ARG A 76 14.11 1.80 27.60
CA ARG A 76 14.94 1.56 28.80
C ARG A 76 14.15 0.72 29.80
N ASP A 77 14.82 0.04 30.72
CA ASP A 77 14.12 -0.76 31.74
C ASP A 77 13.10 0.09 32.54
N LEU A 78 11.88 -0.44 32.69
CA LEU A 78 10.76 0.17 33.41
C LEU A 78 10.29 -0.76 34.54
N PRO A 79 10.12 -0.25 35.77
CA PRO A 79 9.53 -1.04 36.86
C PRO A 79 8.03 -1.24 36.64
N ALA A 80 7.42 -2.18 37.37
CA ALA A 80 5.97 -2.28 37.46
C ALA A 80 5.39 -1.04 38.18
N GLY A 81 4.22 -0.58 37.76
CA GLY A 81 3.57 0.62 38.28
C GLY A 81 4.12 1.93 37.71
N HIS A 82 4.97 1.88 36.68
CA HIS A 82 5.57 3.07 36.06
C HIS A 82 4.60 3.75 35.10
N HIS A 83 4.45 5.07 35.20
CA HIS A 83 3.70 5.87 34.24
C HIS A 83 4.56 6.16 33.01
N ILE A 84 4.14 5.67 31.85
CA ILE A 84 4.89 5.79 30.60
C ILE A 84 4.95 7.25 30.15
N SER A 85 6.16 7.72 29.88
CA SER A 85 6.45 9.01 29.23
C SER A 85 7.05 8.81 27.84
N GLU A 86 7.17 9.90 27.08
CA GLU A 86 7.68 9.83 25.70
C GLU A 86 9.13 9.34 25.61
N SER A 87 9.95 9.62 26.65
CA SER A 87 11.33 9.12 26.72
C SER A 87 11.46 7.64 27.08
N ASP A 88 10.36 7.00 27.50
CA ASP A 88 10.37 5.61 27.96
C ASP A 88 10.13 4.62 26.82
N ILE A 89 9.62 5.09 25.68
CA ILE A 89 9.25 4.27 24.55
C ILE A 89 9.92 4.74 23.26
N THR A 90 10.05 3.81 22.32
CA THR A 90 10.47 4.05 20.95
C THR A 90 9.72 3.09 20.04
N TYR A 91 10.06 3.01 18.76
CA TYR A 91 9.36 2.13 17.83
C TYR A 91 10.31 1.38 16.91
N LYS A 92 10.26 0.05 16.98
CA LYS A 92 11.14 -0.88 16.25
C LYS A 92 10.31 -1.93 15.53
N ARG A 93 10.93 -2.62 14.57
CA ARG A 93 10.34 -3.83 13.97
C ARG A 93 10.49 -5.02 14.92
N PRO A 94 9.63 -6.05 14.86
CA PRO A 94 8.50 -6.23 13.93
C PRO A 94 7.21 -5.54 14.40
N GLY A 95 6.14 -5.66 13.62
CA GLY A 95 4.80 -5.10 13.89
C GLY A 95 3.89 -6.06 14.66
N THR A 96 4.43 -6.73 15.69
CA THR A 96 3.78 -7.77 16.51
C THR A 96 3.19 -7.26 17.82
N GLY A 97 3.43 -6.00 18.18
CA GLY A 97 2.92 -5.36 19.39
C GLY A 97 2.01 -4.18 19.08
N ILE A 98 1.92 -3.25 20.02
CA ILE A 98 1.10 -2.05 19.87
C ILE A 98 1.63 -1.23 18.69
N SER A 99 0.74 -0.83 17.78
CA SER A 99 1.08 0.03 16.65
C SER A 99 1.54 1.40 17.14
N PRO A 100 2.60 2.00 16.55
CA PRO A 100 2.97 3.39 16.82
C PRO A 100 1.88 4.42 16.48
N LEU A 101 0.80 4.01 15.81
CA LEU A 101 -0.38 4.87 15.64
C LEU A 101 -1.14 5.09 16.97
N SER A 102 -0.96 4.21 17.94
CA SER A 102 -1.50 4.32 19.30
C SER A 102 -0.48 4.93 20.28
N TRP A 103 0.45 5.74 19.77
CA TRP A 103 1.50 6.36 20.58
C TRP A 103 0.91 7.16 21.74
N ASP A 104 0.00 8.08 21.42
CA ASP A 104 -0.62 8.97 22.40
C ASP A 104 -1.53 8.22 23.37
N ASP A 105 -2.10 7.07 22.95
CA ASP A 105 -2.89 6.20 23.83
C ASP A 105 -2.03 5.53 24.90
N VAL A 106 -0.75 5.25 24.60
CA VAL A 106 0.19 4.58 25.50
C VAL A 106 0.83 5.55 26.49
N ILE A 107 1.04 6.81 26.10
CA ILE A 107 1.59 7.83 27.00
C ILE A 107 0.65 8.05 28.19
N GLY A 108 1.20 8.00 29.40
CA GLY A 108 0.47 8.15 30.66
C GLY A 108 -0.11 6.85 31.21
N MET A 109 -0.20 5.77 30.41
CA MET A 109 -0.58 4.44 30.92
C MET A 109 0.43 3.92 31.93
N VAL A 110 -0.01 2.99 32.77
CA VAL A 110 0.79 2.40 33.84
C VAL A 110 1.23 0.99 33.45
N THR A 111 2.50 0.67 33.60
CA THR A 111 3.01 -0.71 33.42
C THR A 111 2.46 -1.62 34.52
N ASN A 112 1.92 -2.79 34.17
CA ASN A 112 1.40 -3.74 35.16
C ASN A 112 2.43 -4.81 35.57
N ARG A 113 3.57 -4.85 34.89
CA ARG A 113 4.75 -5.65 35.21
C ARG A 113 6.02 -4.87 34.87
N ALA A 114 7.17 -5.35 35.35
CA ALA A 114 8.45 -4.83 34.91
C ALA A 114 8.69 -5.18 33.43
N LEU A 115 9.27 -4.23 32.70
CA LEU A 115 9.61 -4.35 31.27
C LEU A 115 11.09 -4.02 31.08
N ALA A 116 11.78 -4.82 30.28
CA ALA A 116 13.17 -4.57 29.91
C ALA A 116 13.26 -3.64 28.70
N ALA A 117 14.39 -2.97 28.54
CA ALA A 117 14.71 -2.30 27.28
C ALA A 117 14.55 -3.28 26.10
N ASP A 118 13.97 -2.79 25.00
CA ASP A 118 13.64 -3.52 23.78
C ASP A 118 12.49 -4.54 23.88
N ASP A 119 11.82 -4.64 25.03
CA ASP A 119 10.55 -5.37 25.10
C ASP A 119 9.52 -4.73 24.15
N VAL A 120 8.89 -5.57 23.32
CA VAL A 120 7.79 -5.16 22.45
C VAL A 120 6.55 -4.99 23.30
N LEU A 121 6.02 -3.77 23.34
CA LEU A 121 4.91 -3.42 24.22
C LEU A 121 3.63 -4.08 23.74
N GLN A 122 2.92 -4.74 24.66
CA GLN A 122 1.60 -5.32 24.45
C GLN A 122 0.57 -4.58 25.29
N TRP A 123 -0.68 -4.54 24.83
CA TRP A 123 -1.77 -3.96 25.63
C TRP A 123 -1.94 -4.66 26.98
N ALA A 124 -1.62 -5.95 27.05
CA ALA A 124 -1.64 -6.72 28.28
C ALA A 124 -0.53 -6.33 29.27
N ASP A 125 0.47 -5.52 28.87
CA ASP A 125 1.50 -4.99 29.77
C ASP A 125 1.06 -3.69 30.46
N LEU A 126 -0.08 -3.12 30.04
CA LEU A 126 -0.53 -1.79 30.41
C LEU A 126 -1.87 -1.83 31.14
N THR A 127 -2.05 -0.91 32.07
CA THR A 127 -3.33 -0.62 32.71
C THR A 127 -3.63 0.87 32.59
N ASN A 128 -4.92 1.21 32.53
CA ASN A 128 -5.34 2.60 32.61
C ASN A 128 -4.94 3.18 33.97
N ALA A 129 -4.50 4.43 33.97
CA ALA A 129 -4.26 5.20 35.20
C ALA A 129 -5.56 5.43 35.98
#